data_AF-A0A812ZQF8-F1
#
_entry.id   AF-A0A812ZQF8-F1
#
_cell.length_a   1.000
_cell.length_b   1.000
_cell.length_c   1.000
_cell.angle_alpha   90.00
_cell.angle_beta   90.00
_cell.angle_gamma   90.00
#
_symmetry.space_group_name_H-M   'P 1'
#
loop_
_entity.id
_entity.type
_entity.pdbx_description
1 polymer ?
#
loop_
_entity_poly.entity_id
_entity_poly.type
_entity_poly.pdbx_seq_one_letter_code
_entity_poly.pdbx_strand_id
1 'polypeptide(L)'
;MEPCRPTSCGHDLYALEDLSVSDDSGHREVEEDRVVELLGKITAGEYGSARSTAQPTVRFNAEGGKMMCADGRLKLADGKHWITALMRAKKLWQDAPADRKPDWCLQALLQIFERGIMLEALKFQDDQDEAGRWAHVQEHIDTDTDYLGTQVFHTHTHTQTRP
;
A
#
# COMPACT_ATOMS: atom_id res chain seq x y z
N MET A 1 2.10 21.69 -20.11
CA MET A 1 2.67 21.36 -18.80
C MET A 1 2.74 19.86 -18.73
N GLU A 2 3.93 19.29 -18.56
CA GLU A 2 4.06 17.85 -18.33
C GLU A 2 3.48 17.52 -16.94
N PRO A 3 2.71 16.44 -16.79
CA PRO A 3 2.22 16.03 -15.48
C PRO A 3 3.42 15.64 -14.62
N CYS A 4 3.65 16.37 -13.53
CA CYS A 4 4.73 16.05 -12.61
C CYS A 4 4.40 14.75 -11.89
N ARG A 5 5.17 13.70 -12.21
CA ARG A 5 5.00 12.36 -11.65
C ARG A 5 5.56 12.31 -10.22
N PRO A 6 4.90 11.60 -9.29
CA PRO A 6 5.49 11.37 -7.98
C PRO A 6 6.82 10.64 -8.13
N THR A 7 7.79 11.01 -7.29
CA THR A 7 9.13 10.37 -7.29
C THR A 7 9.24 9.45 -6.08
N SER A 8 9.58 8.18 -6.33
CA SER A 8 9.87 7.22 -5.27
C SER A 8 11.10 7.64 -4.49
N CYS A 9 11.01 7.56 -3.17
CA CYS A 9 12.07 7.96 -2.23
C CYS A 9 12.54 6.79 -1.36
N GLY A 10 12.16 5.57 -1.72
CA GLY A 10 12.48 4.35 -1.00
C GLY A 10 11.30 3.83 -0.19
N HIS A 11 11.61 2.84 0.64
CA HIS A 11 10.64 2.15 1.48
C HIS A 11 11.02 2.36 2.94
N ASP A 12 10.02 2.55 3.79
CA ASP A 12 10.20 2.67 5.23
C ASP A 12 9.07 1.95 5.98
N LEU A 13 9.31 1.65 7.25
CA LEU A 13 8.40 0.89 8.10
C LEU A 13 7.52 1.84 8.91
N TYR A 14 6.20 1.66 8.81
CA TYR A 14 5.22 2.50 9.50
C TYR A 14 4.28 1.67 10.35
N ALA A 15 4.11 2.04 11.62
CA ALA A 15 3.06 1.46 12.45
C ALA A 15 1.69 1.76 11.82
N LEU A 16 0.76 0.80 11.90
CA LEU A 16 -0.58 1.00 11.32
C LEU A 16 -1.27 2.21 11.95
N GLU A 17 -1.06 2.45 13.24
CA GLU A 17 -1.67 3.54 14.00
C GLU A 17 -1.17 4.93 13.58
N ASP A 18 0.00 5.00 12.94
CA ASP A 18 0.59 6.24 12.45
C ASP A 18 0.07 6.63 11.06
N LEU A 19 -0.71 5.77 10.41
CA LEU A 19 -1.25 6.00 9.07
C LEU A 19 -2.67 6.55 9.14
N SER A 20 -2.93 7.59 8.36
CA SER A 20 -4.25 8.20 8.29
C SER A 20 -5.10 7.59 7.18
N VAL A 21 -6.35 7.27 7.48
CA VAL A 21 -7.37 6.83 6.51
C VAL A 21 -8.56 7.80 6.44
N SER A 22 -8.41 9.02 6.97
CA SER A 22 -9.41 10.08 6.92
C SER A 22 -9.64 10.63 5.50
N ASP A 23 -10.60 11.52 5.37
CA ASP A 23 -10.99 12.14 4.09
C ASP A 23 -9.87 13.00 3.50
N ASP A 24 -9.06 13.64 4.34
CA ASP A 24 -7.88 14.40 3.93
C ASP A 24 -6.65 13.51 3.67
N SER A 25 -6.78 12.18 3.71
CA SER A 25 -5.76 11.20 3.34
C SER A 25 -6.07 10.52 2.02
N GLY A 26 -5.09 10.33 1.13
CA GLY A 26 -5.31 9.74 -0.21
C GLY A 26 -6.28 10.54 -1.10
N HIS A 27 -6.62 9.97 -2.27
CA HIS A 27 -7.51 10.61 -3.26
C HIS A 27 -8.91 9.98 -3.35
N ARG A 28 -9.09 8.76 -2.86
CA ARG A 28 -10.37 8.04 -2.88
C ARG A 28 -10.98 8.03 -1.49
N GLU A 29 -12.29 8.14 -1.36
CA GLU A 29 -12.96 7.83 -0.11
C GLU A 29 -12.82 6.34 0.24
N VAL A 30 -13.04 5.99 1.51
CA VAL A 30 -13.03 4.59 1.94
C VAL A 30 -14.38 3.95 1.61
N GLU A 31 -14.37 3.06 0.63
CA GLU A 31 -15.50 2.23 0.23
C GLU A 31 -15.58 0.97 1.11
N GLU A 32 -16.67 0.84 1.87
CA GLU A 32 -16.85 -0.24 2.83
C GLU A 32 -16.84 -1.63 2.18
N ASP A 33 -17.50 -1.80 1.04
CA ASP A 33 -17.54 -3.07 0.31
C ASP A 33 -16.13 -3.56 -0.06
N ARG A 34 -15.26 -2.62 -0.45
CA ARG A 34 -13.87 -2.92 -0.76
C ARG A 34 -13.09 -3.31 0.48
N VAL A 35 -13.31 -2.63 1.61
CA VAL A 35 -12.68 -3.01 2.89
C VAL A 35 -13.12 -4.40 3.33
N VAL A 36 -14.41 -4.73 3.20
CA VAL A 36 -14.96 -6.05 3.56
C VAL A 36 -14.36 -7.14 2.66
N GLU A 37 -14.24 -6.92 1.36
CA GLU A 37 -13.59 -7.86 0.44
C GLU A 37 -12.13 -8.14 0.84
N LEU A 38 -11.37 -7.07 1.11
CA LEU A 38 -9.96 -7.18 1.50
C LEU A 38 -9.79 -7.85 2.87
N LEU A 39 -10.66 -7.53 3.83
CA LEU A 39 -10.70 -8.19 5.12
C LEU A 39 -11.00 -9.69 4.95
N GLY A 40 -11.96 -10.04 4.09
CA GLY A 40 -12.27 -11.42 3.73
C GLY A 40 -11.04 -12.19 3.28
N LYS A 41 -10.26 -11.62 2.34
CA LYS A 41 -8.99 -12.20 1.86
C LYS A 41 -7.96 -12.38 2.97
N ILE A 42 -7.80 -11.37 3.84
CA ILE A 42 -6.88 -11.46 4.99
C ILE A 42 -7.30 -12.62 5.91
N THR A 43 -8.59 -12.70 6.25
CA THR A 43 -9.12 -13.74 7.15
C THR A 43 -9.20 -15.12 6.50
N ALA A 44 -9.14 -15.21 5.18
CA ALA A 44 -8.98 -16.46 4.44
C ALA A 44 -7.53 -16.94 4.36
N GLY A 45 -6.57 -16.19 4.92
CA GLY A 45 -5.14 -16.50 4.88
C GLY A 45 -4.47 -16.16 3.55
N GLU A 46 -5.11 -15.36 2.69
CA GLU A 46 -4.61 -15.00 1.35
C GLU A 46 -3.71 -13.76 1.35
N TYR A 47 -3.36 -13.23 2.52
CA TYR A 47 -2.46 -12.09 2.66
C TYR A 47 -1.08 -12.41 2.09
N GLY A 48 -0.57 -11.55 1.19
CA GLY A 48 0.73 -11.75 0.54
C GLY A 48 0.74 -12.76 -0.61
N SER A 49 -0.42 -13.29 -1.02
CA SER A 49 -0.51 -14.04 -2.28
C SER A 49 -0.22 -13.13 -3.48
N ALA A 50 0.38 -13.65 -4.55
CA ALA A 50 0.80 -12.88 -5.74
C ALA A 50 -0.32 -12.10 -6.47
N ARG A 51 -1.58 -12.28 -6.06
CA ARG A 51 -2.76 -11.53 -6.54
C ARG A 51 -3.20 -10.39 -5.61
N SER A 52 -2.45 -10.17 -4.54
CA SER A 52 -2.68 -9.06 -3.62
C SER A 52 -2.20 -7.78 -4.28
N THR A 53 -3.14 -7.10 -4.94
CA THR A 53 -3.23 -5.65 -5.20
C THR A 53 -2.07 -4.78 -4.68
N ALA A 54 -1.68 -3.80 -5.49
CA ALA A 54 -0.74 -2.72 -5.20
C ALA A 54 -0.52 -2.40 -3.71
N GLN A 55 0.75 -2.42 -3.30
CA GLN A 55 1.18 -2.08 -1.94
C GLN A 55 0.74 -0.63 -1.61
N PRO A 56 0.23 -0.37 -0.39
CA PRO A 56 -0.09 1.00 0.02
C PRO A 56 1.16 1.87 -0.01
N THR A 57 0.96 3.18 -0.21
CA THR A 57 2.05 4.15 -0.34
C THR A 57 1.76 5.41 0.48
N VAL A 58 2.81 6.12 0.90
CA VAL A 58 2.72 7.31 1.77
C VAL A 58 3.24 8.56 1.07
N ARG A 59 2.72 9.72 1.45
CA ARG A 59 3.06 11.01 0.82
C ARG A 59 4.10 11.78 1.59
N PHE A 60 5.05 12.30 0.82
CA PHE A 60 6.09 13.20 1.26
C PHE A 60 6.04 14.47 0.40
N ASN A 61 6.38 15.60 1.00
CA ASN A 61 6.52 16.86 0.25
C ASN A 61 7.81 16.85 -0.58
N ALA A 62 7.98 17.86 -1.45
CA ALA A 62 9.15 17.96 -2.34
C ALA A 62 10.50 17.95 -1.59
N GLU A 63 10.53 18.49 -0.38
CA GLU A 63 11.72 18.56 0.49
C GLU A 63 12.01 17.22 1.20
N GLY A 64 11.10 16.25 1.16
CA GLY A 64 11.21 14.98 1.86
C GLY A 64 10.69 14.99 3.30
N GLY A 65 9.89 15.99 3.66
CA GLY A 65 9.09 15.98 4.88
C GLY A 65 7.84 15.11 4.74
N LYS A 66 7.49 14.42 5.83
CA LYS A 66 6.23 13.66 5.96
C LYS A 66 5.04 14.60 5.84
N MET A 67 4.07 14.26 4.99
CA MET A 67 2.81 15.01 4.93
C MET A 67 1.84 14.43 5.96
N MET A 68 1.31 15.28 6.84
CA MET A 68 0.43 14.86 7.92
C MET A 68 -1.01 15.30 7.64
N CYS A 69 -1.97 14.46 8.04
CA CYS A 69 -3.39 14.78 8.07
C CYS A 69 -3.74 15.57 9.34
N ALA A 70 -4.95 16.14 9.39
CA ALA A 70 -5.43 16.93 10.53
C ALA A 70 -5.54 16.11 11.84
N ASP A 71 -5.65 14.78 11.72
CA ASP A 71 -5.62 13.83 12.83
C ASP A 71 -4.21 13.59 13.41
N GLY A 72 -3.18 14.24 12.84
CA GLY A 72 -1.79 14.11 13.26
C GLY A 72 -1.10 12.84 12.75
N ARG A 73 -1.70 12.11 11.81
CA ARG A 73 -1.16 10.88 11.21
C ARG A 73 -0.65 11.10 9.79
N LEU A 74 0.18 10.18 9.32
CA LEU A 74 0.82 10.25 8.01
C LEU A 74 -0.21 10.06 6.89
N LYS A 75 -0.13 10.94 5.90
CA LYS A 75 -1.00 10.94 4.73
C LYS A 75 -0.62 9.80 3.78
N LEU A 76 -1.61 8.99 3.40
CA LEU A 76 -1.47 7.96 2.38
C LEU A 76 -1.54 8.59 0.99
N ALA A 77 -0.80 8.03 0.04
CA ALA A 77 -0.93 8.35 -1.38
C ALA A 77 -1.97 7.41 -2.02
N ASP A 78 -1.87 6.12 -1.71
CA ASP A 78 -2.86 5.10 -2.08
C ASP A 78 -2.95 4.00 -1.00
N GLY A 79 -3.99 3.18 -1.07
CA GLY A 79 -4.15 1.99 -0.25
C GLY A 79 -4.97 2.18 1.03
N LYS A 80 -5.79 3.24 1.14
CA LYS A 80 -6.68 3.45 2.32
C LYS A 80 -7.52 2.22 2.64
N HIS A 81 -8.14 1.58 1.65
CA HIS A 81 -8.94 0.37 1.86
C HIS A 81 -8.13 -0.77 2.50
N TRP A 82 -6.88 -0.95 2.08
CA TRP A 82 -5.97 -1.96 2.63
C TRP A 82 -5.57 -1.67 4.06
N ILE A 83 -5.16 -0.44 4.33
CA ILE A 83 -4.78 -0.02 5.68
C ILE A 83 -5.99 -0.17 6.62
N THR A 84 -7.19 0.25 6.19
CA THR A 84 -8.42 0.04 6.96
C THR A 84 -8.70 -1.45 7.20
N ALA A 85 -8.56 -2.31 6.18
CA ALA A 85 -8.76 -3.75 6.33
C ALA A 85 -7.74 -4.38 7.30
N LEU A 86 -6.46 -3.98 7.23
CA LEU A 86 -5.41 -4.44 8.14
C LEU A 86 -5.65 -3.97 9.58
N MET A 87 -6.07 -2.72 9.79
CA MET A 87 -6.46 -2.21 11.11
C MET A 87 -7.62 -3.01 11.70
N ARG A 88 -8.63 -3.36 10.90
CA ARG A 88 -9.74 -4.22 11.33
C ARG A 88 -9.29 -5.64 11.64
N ALA A 89 -8.44 -6.23 10.81
CA ALA A 89 -7.86 -7.54 11.06
C ALA A 89 -7.05 -7.55 12.37
N LYS A 90 -6.20 -6.54 12.59
CA LYS A 90 -5.46 -6.37 13.86
C LYS A 90 -6.40 -6.33 15.05
N LYS A 91 -7.49 -5.56 14.97
CA LYS A 91 -8.49 -5.50 16.03
C LYS A 91 -9.15 -6.85 16.28
N LEU A 92 -9.58 -7.58 15.24
CA LEU A 92 -10.13 -8.93 15.38
C LEU A 92 -9.15 -9.89 16.06
N TRP A 93 -7.86 -9.81 15.71
CA TRP A 93 -6.82 -10.61 16.35
C TRP A 93 -6.60 -10.22 17.81
N GLN A 94 -6.62 -8.92 18.14
CA GLN A 94 -6.47 -8.42 19.51
C GLN A 94 -7.64 -8.83 20.41
N ASP A 95 -8.87 -8.69 19.90
CA ASP A 95 -10.12 -8.99 20.60
C ASP A 95 -10.34 -10.51 20.78
N ALA A 96 -9.66 -11.35 20.00
CA ALA A 96 -9.73 -12.80 20.14
C ALA A 96 -9.10 -13.28 21.47
N PRO A 97 -9.74 -14.22 22.20
CA PRO A 97 -9.19 -14.82 23.41
C PRO A 97 -7.79 -15.41 23.18
N ALA A 98 -6.92 -15.34 24.20
CA ALA A 98 -5.54 -15.82 24.09
C ALA A 98 -5.44 -17.32 23.78
N ASP A 99 -6.40 -18.12 24.25
CA ASP A 99 -6.52 -19.56 23.98
C ASP A 99 -7.16 -19.86 22.61
N ARG A 100 -7.64 -18.85 21.90
CA ARG A 100 -8.36 -18.96 20.61
C ARG A 100 -7.93 -17.89 19.62
N LYS A 101 -6.63 -17.65 19.51
CA LYS A 101 -6.12 -16.76 18.47
C LYS A 101 -6.46 -17.34 17.08
N PRO A 102 -6.85 -16.49 16.12
CA PRO A 102 -7.25 -16.97 14.80
C PRO A 102 -6.06 -17.58 14.04
N ASP A 103 -6.31 -18.70 13.37
CA ASP A 103 -5.36 -19.44 12.55
C ASP A 103 -4.93 -18.70 11.28
N TRP A 104 -5.78 -17.81 10.76
CA TRP A 104 -5.47 -16.96 9.62
C TRP A 104 -4.37 -15.92 9.91
N CYS A 105 -4.03 -15.66 11.18
CA CYS A 105 -3.01 -14.67 11.53
C CYS A 105 -1.60 -15.27 11.38
N LEU A 106 -1.17 -15.35 10.13
CA LEU A 106 0.15 -15.84 9.75
C LEU A 106 1.28 -14.93 10.27
N GLN A 107 2.50 -15.45 10.32
CA GLN A 107 3.69 -14.72 10.81
C GLN A 107 3.88 -13.35 10.13
N ALA A 108 3.58 -13.24 8.83
CA ALA A 108 3.68 -11.99 8.09
C ALA A 108 2.71 -10.92 8.62
N LEU A 109 1.47 -11.30 8.96
CA LEU A 109 0.48 -10.39 9.56
C LEU A 109 0.88 -9.99 10.98
N LEU A 110 1.42 -10.92 11.78
CA LEU A 110 1.96 -10.61 13.11
C LEU A 110 3.09 -9.57 13.04
N GLN A 111 4.03 -9.74 12.11
CA GLN A 111 5.08 -8.73 11.90
C GLN A 111 4.49 -7.36 11.58
N ILE A 112 3.43 -7.30 10.77
CA ILE A 112 2.76 -6.03 10.46
C ILE A 112 2.07 -5.45 11.69
N PHE A 113 1.38 -6.27 12.47
CA PHE A 113 0.65 -5.81 13.65
C PHE A 113 1.60 -5.31 14.75
N GLU A 114 2.78 -5.92 14.89
CA GLU A 114 3.76 -5.59 15.94
C GLU A 114 4.76 -4.51 15.54
N ARG A 115 5.23 -4.53 14.28
CA ARG A 115 6.35 -3.70 13.82
C ARG A 115 5.94 -2.65 12.79
N GLY A 116 4.77 -2.81 12.19
CA GLY A 116 4.29 -1.95 11.12
C GLY A 116 4.45 -2.57 9.73
N ILE A 117 3.96 -1.85 8.74
CA ILE A 117 3.96 -2.23 7.33
C ILE A 117 5.05 -1.44 6.58
N MET A 118 5.80 -2.14 5.74
CA MET A 118 6.76 -1.50 4.83
C MET A 118 5.97 -0.81 3.72
N LEU A 119 6.15 0.49 3.53
CA LEU A 119 5.45 1.27 2.51
C LEU A 119 6.44 2.08 1.68
N GLU A 120 6.12 2.23 0.40
CA GLU A 120 6.86 3.14 -0.48
C GLU A 120 6.51 4.60 -0.17
N ALA A 121 7.54 5.43 -0.06
CA ALA A 121 7.42 6.87 0.11
C ALA A 121 7.46 7.59 -1.24
N LEU A 122 6.41 8.35 -1.53
CA LEU A 122 6.26 9.10 -2.78
C LEU A 122 6.33 10.60 -2.50
N LYS A 123 7.28 11.29 -3.16
CA LYS A 123 7.38 12.75 -3.12
C LYS A 123 6.48 13.41 -4.17
N PHE A 124 5.75 14.43 -3.73
CA PHE A 124 4.90 15.27 -4.58
C PHE A 124 5.42 16.72 -4.59
N GLN A 125 5.36 17.38 -5.75
CA GLN A 125 5.89 18.74 -5.91
C GLN A 125 4.97 19.84 -5.36
N ASP A 126 3.65 19.61 -5.29
CA ASP A 126 2.68 20.55 -4.70
C ASP A 126 1.58 19.83 -3.91
N ASP A 127 1.06 20.49 -2.86
CA ASP A 127 -0.07 20.02 -2.05
C ASP A 127 -1.41 20.10 -2.81
N GLN A 128 -1.50 20.94 -3.85
CA GLN A 128 -2.72 21.21 -4.64
C GLN A 128 -2.96 20.21 -5.79
N ASP A 129 -2.04 19.27 -6.01
CA ASP A 129 -2.07 18.34 -7.15
C ASP A 129 -2.98 17.11 -6.96
N GLU A 130 -3.94 17.19 -6.05
CA GLU A 130 -4.70 16.03 -5.58
C GLU A 130 -5.72 15.49 -6.58
N ALA A 131 -6.44 16.36 -7.29
CA ALA A 131 -7.57 15.92 -8.12
C ALA A 131 -7.18 15.57 -9.58
N GLY A 132 -6.09 16.16 -10.10
CA GLY A 132 -5.78 16.12 -11.54
C GLY A 132 -4.79 15.03 -12.00
N ARG A 133 -4.03 14.39 -11.08
CA ARG A 133 -2.82 13.63 -11.46
C ARG A 133 -2.92 12.11 -11.37
N TRP A 134 -3.93 11.58 -10.71
CA TRP A 134 -4.08 10.13 -10.49
C TRP A 134 -4.64 9.34 -11.68
N ALA A 135 -5.00 10.00 -12.80
CA ALA A 135 -5.37 9.31 -14.04
C ALA A 135 -4.20 8.51 -14.66
N HIS A 136 -2.93 8.83 -14.32
CA HIS A 136 -1.74 8.20 -14.91
C HIS A 136 -0.97 7.24 -13.99
N VAL A 137 -1.20 7.25 -12.68
CA VAL A 137 -0.45 6.35 -11.76
C VAL A 137 -0.94 4.90 -11.88
N GLN A 138 -2.18 4.71 -12.35
CA GLN A 138 -2.74 3.38 -12.63
C GLN A 138 -1.94 2.62 -13.72
N GLU A 139 -1.24 3.31 -14.63
CA GLU A 139 -0.50 2.70 -15.76
C GLU A 139 0.91 2.18 -15.39
N HIS A 140 1.45 2.47 -14.20
CA HIS A 140 2.84 2.07 -13.85
C HIS A 140 2.94 1.06 -12.71
N ILE A 141 1.83 0.69 -12.05
CA ILE A 141 1.80 -0.39 -11.05
C ILE A 141 1.51 -1.76 -11.72
N ASP A 142 1.57 -1.84 -13.05
CA ASP A 142 1.51 -3.10 -13.82
C ASP A 142 2.91 -3.69 -14.12
N THR A 143 3.97 -3.18 -13.51
CA THR A 143 5.34 -3.68 -13.76
C THR A 143 5.85 -4.49 -12.57
N ASP A 144 5.87 -5.81 -12.76
CA ASP A 144 6.47 -6.89 -11.96
C ASP A 144 7.17 -6.49 -10.65
N THR A 145 6.57 -6.90 -9.54
CA THR A 145 7.32 -7.06 -8.28
C THR A 145 7.18 -8.50 -7.81
N ASP A 146 8.07 -9.36 -8.28
CA ASP A 146 8.27 -10.70 -7.73
C ASP A 146 8.82 -10.58 -6.29
N TYR A 147 8.07 -11.11 -5.32
CA TYR A 147 8.33 -11.01 -3.88
C TYR A 147 9.50 -11.91 -3.38
N LEU A 148 10.41 -12.34 -4.24
CA LEU A 148 11.55 -13.16 -3.81
C LEU A 148 12.78 -12.70 -4.58
N GLY A 149 13.66 -11.95 -3.90
CA GLY A 149 14.90 -11.37 -4.43
C GLY A 149 15.86 -12.36 -5.08
N THR A 150 15.51 -12.86 -6.25
CA THR A 150 16.32 -13.73 -7.12
C THR A 150 16.34 -13.06 -8.48
N GLN A 151 17.51 -12.58 -8.90
CA GLN A 151 17.70 -12.02 -10.24
C GLN A 151 17.45 -13.13 -11.27
N VAL A 152 16.37 -13.03 -12.04
CA VAL A 152 16.18 -13.85 -13.25
C VAL A 152 16.64 -13.01 -14.44
N PHE A 153 17.85 -13.28 -14.90
CA PHE A 153 18.38 -12.71 -16.14
C PHE A 153 17.55 -13.23 -17.33
N HIS A 154 16.74 -12.37 -17.94
CA HIS A 154 16.16 -12.65 -19.25
C HIS A 154 17.12 -12.16 -20.33
N THR A 155 17.86 -13.09 -20.94
CA THR A 155 18.63 -12.83 -22.15
C THR A 155 17.66 -12.58 -23.31
N HIS A 156 17.61 -11.35 -23.82
CA HIS A 156 16.90 -11.03 -25.06
C HIS A 156 17.61 -11.68 -26.26
N THR A 157 16.99 -12.68 -26.88
CA THR A 157 17.28 -13.05 -28.27
C THR A 157 16.29 -12.36 -29.19
N HIS A 158 16.81 -11.39 -29.93
CA HIS A 158 16.15 -10.62 -30.96
C HIS A 158 16.30 -11.35 -32.31
N THR A 159 15.19 -11.67 -32.98
CA THR A 159 15.22 -11.88 -34.44
C THR A 159 13.87 -11.53 -35.09
N GLN A 160 13.88 -10.39 -35.80
CA GLN A 160 13.12 -10.08 -37.03
C GLN A 160 13.08 -11.30 -37.99
N THR A 161 12.15 -11.51 -38.93
CA THR A 161 11.18 -10.66 -39.65
C THR A 161 10.21 -11.58 -40.42
N ARG A 162 9.02 -11.05 -40.72
CA ARG A 162 8.04 -11.47 -41.74
C ARG A 162 8.64 -11.77 -43.14
N PRO A 163 7.88 -12.48 -43.97
CA PRO A 163 7.49 -12.01 -45.30
C PRO A 163 6.08 -11.40 -45.30
#